data_AF-A0A1Y4RBQ6-F1
#
_entry.id   AF-A0A1Y4RBQ6-F1
#
_cell.length_a   1.000
_cell.length_b   1.000
_cell.length_c   1.000
_cell.angle_alpha   90.00
_cell.angle_beta   90.00
_cell.angle_gamma   90.00
#
_symmetry.space_group_name_H-M   'P 1'
#
loop_
_entity.id
_entity.type
_entity.pdbx_description
1 polymer ?
#
loop_
_entity_poly.entity_id
_entity_poly.type
_entity_poly.pdbx_seq_one_letter_code
_entity_poly.pdbx_strand_id
1 'polypeptide(L)'
;MIIEYVQAKYGFDHVSQIVTYNELGVKSIIKNVGKVLGIPYAVTDDLSKNVPKTIRKHVYLDEEDTWEDRDEPVKTLDDLKNLKFFKDKIDNNEDIAQLFKIGKLFDGLPSSTGKHACGVIIGPKPLNEFVALMEVDGVLVSQFEKKASEAIGLLKMDFLGLITLDIEEETLRLIKQVHGVDVDLDRIPMDDKKVFELLQKGQSAKVFQLESQGMQNLLKKMHPTNFGHINAVISLFREHTGDVLWQHSAKNLFICWKLLKLISPLI
;
A
#
# COMPACT_ATOMS: atom_id res chain seq x y z
N MET A 1 -11.75 -13.41 13.66
CA MET A 1 -10.54 -13.03 12.87
C MET A 1 -9.31 -13.79 13.37
N ILE A 2 -8.26 -13.95 12.56
CA ILE A 2 -7.02 -14.64 12.98
C ILE A 2 -6.40 -13.98 14.23
N ILE A 3 -6.45 -12.66 14.34
CA ILE A 3 -5.92 -11.92 15.49
C ILE A 3 -6.60 -12.34 16.80
N GLU A 4 -7.93 -12.50 16.81
CA GLU A 4 -8.68 -12.95 17.99
C GLU A 4 -8.29 -14.36 18.41
N TYR A 5 -8.02 -15.25 17.45
CA TYR A 5 -7.51 -16.59 17.73
C TYR A 5 -6.12 -16.54 18.38
N VAL A 6 -5.23 -15.69 17.87
CA VAL A 6 -3.88 -15.51 18.41
C VAL A 6 -3.96 -14.93 19.83
N GLN A 7 -4.81 -13.93 20.07
CA GLN A 7 -5.08 -13.37 21.40
C GLN A 7 -5.64 -14.42 22.36
N ALA A 8 -6.61 -15.23 21.93
CA ALA A 8 -7.17 -16.31 22.75
C ALA A 8 -6.13 -17.38 23.09
N LYS A 9 -5.18 -17.65 22.18
CA LYS A 9 -4.15 -18.68 22.36
C LYS A 9 -2.97 -18.22 23.24
N TYR A 10 -2.49 -16.99 23.06
CA TYR A 10 -1.28 -16.49 23.72
C TYR A 10 -1.56 -15.52 24.88
N GLY A 11 -2.80 -15.07 25.05
CA GLY A 11 -3.19 -14.07 26.03
C GLY A 11 -3.49 -12.71 25.38
N PHE A 12 -4.57 -12.06 25.83
CA PHE A 12 -5.02 -10.79 25.27
C PHE A 12 -4.01 -9.65 25.49
N ASP A 13 -3.28 -9.69 26.60
CA ASP A 13 -2.23 -8.75 27.00
C ASP A 13 -0.84 -9.07 26.41
N HIS A 14 -0.68 -10.25 25.78
CA HIS A 14 0.57 -10.68 25.14
C HIS A 14 0.61 -10.35 23.64
N VAL A 15 -0.53 -9.94 23.07
CA VAL A 15 -0.70 -9.75 21.63
C VAL A 15 -1.31 -8.39 21.36
N SER A 16 -0.64 -7.58 20.55
CA SER A 16 -1.08 -6.23 20.21
C SER A 16 -0.83 -5.93 18.75
N GLN A 17 -1.68 -5.10 18.15
CA GLN A 17 -1.34 -4.51 16.85
C GLN A 17 -0.28 -3.41 17.03
N ILE A 18 0.38 -3.04 15.94
CA ILE A 18 1.37 -1.95 15.90
C ILE A 18 0.66 -0.64 15.57
N VAL A 19 1.00 0.47 16.22
CA VAL A 19 0.52 1.81 15.84
C VAL A 19 1.13 2.25 14.50
N THR A 20 0.37 3.03 13.76
CA THR A 20 0.88 3.84 12.64
C THR A 20 0.66 5.31 12.97
N TYR A 21 1.72 6.12 12.87
CA TYR A 21 1.60 7.58 12.94
C TYR A 21 1.51 8.14 11.53
N ASN A 22 0.45 8.88 11.24
CA ASN A 22 0.30 9.56 9.98
C ASN A 22 0.89 10.96 10.08
N GLU A 23 1.80 11.33 9.20
CA GLU A 23 2.35 12.69 9.15
C GLU A 23 1.33 13.72 8.63
N LEU A 24 1.51 14.99 8.99
CA LEU A 24 0.75 16.09 8.41
C LEU A 24 1.02 16.20 6.91
N GLY A 25 0.01 15.90 6.10
CA GLY A 25 0.11 16.07 4.66
C GLY A 25 0.25 17.54 4.27
N VAL A 26 1.09 17.84 3.27
CA VAL A 26 1.38 19.20 2.78
C VAL A 26 0.13 20.02 2.49
N LYS A 27 -0.89 19.41 1.88
CA LYS A 27 -2.19 20.06 1.62
C LYS A 27 -2.90 20.49 2.90
N SER A 28 -2.84 19.67 3.95
CA SER A 28 -3.40 19.98 5.27
C SER A 28 -2.66 21.13 5.93
N ILE A 29 -1.32 21.14 5.85
CA ILE A 29 -0.48 22.22 6.36
C ILE A 29 -0.84 23.55 5.70
N ILE A 30 -0.94 23.60 4.36
CA ILE A 30 -1.33 24.82 3.62
C ILE A 30 -2.66 25.36 4.12
N LYS A 31 -3.68 24.50 4.25
CA LYS A 31 -5.03 24.91 4.66
C LYS A 31 -5.07 25.37 6.13
N ASN A 32 -4.43 24.64 7.03
CA ASN A 32 -4.47 24.94 8.46
C ASN A 32 -3.66 26.19 8.81
N VAL A 33 -2.44 26.32 8.29
CA VAL A 33 -1.60 27.50 8.52
C VAL A 33 -2.21 28.72 7.85
N GLY A 34 -2.72 28.59 6.62
CA GLY A 34 -3.40 29.69 5.94
C GLY A 34 -4.64 30.19 6.70
N LYS A 35 -5.42 29.28 7.29
CA LYS A 35 -6.55 29.65 8.16
C LYS A 35 -6.11 30.46 9.38
N VAL A 36 -5.01 30.06 10.03
CA VAL A 36 -4.46 30.78 11.20
C VAL A 36 -3.94 32.17 10.82
N LEU A 37 -3.33 32.30 9.65
CA LEU A 37 -2.83 33.58 9.12
C LEU A 37 -3.94 34.48 8.56
N GLY A 38 -5.20 34.04 8.55
CA GLY A 38 -6.31 34.81 7.99
C GLY A 38 -6.35 34.86 6.46
N ILE A 39 -5.59 33.99 5.78
CA ILE A 39 -5.57 33.92 4.31
C ILE A 39 -6.94 33.40 3.83
N PRO A 40 -7.57 34.04 2.82
CA PRO A 40 -8.86 33.59 2.31
C PRO A 40 -8.83 32.12 1.85
N TYR A 41 -9.89 31.36 2.19
CA TYR A 41 -9.99 29.94 1.86
C TYR A 41 -9.74 29.66 0.37
N ALA A 42 -10.27 30.50 -0.52
CA ALA A 42 -10.10 30.38 -1.97
C ALA A 42 -8.62 30.34 -2.39
N VAL A 43 -7.76 31.12 -1.73
CA VAL A 43 -6.32 31.14 -2.01
C VAL A 43 -5.66 29.85 -1.51
N THR A 44 -5.98 29.42 -0.28
CA THR A 44 -5.43 28.18 0.28
C THR A 44 -5.90 26.92 -0.45
N ASP A 45 -7.12 26.94 -0.99
CA ASP A 45 -7.68 25.84 -1.78
C ASP A 45 -7.05 25.77 -3.18
N ASP A 46 -6.80 26.91 -3.82
CA ASP A 46 -6.03 27.00 -5.07
C ASP A 46 -4.62 26.43 -4.90
N LEU A 47 -3.89 26.86 -3.86
CA LEU A 47 -2.57 26.32 -3.52
C LEU A 47 -2.64 24.80 -3.29
N SER A 48 -3.62 24.33 -2.51
CA SER A 48 -3.78 22.90 -2.19
C SER A 48 -4.12 22.03 -3.40
N LYS A 49 -4.85 22.55 -4.40
CA LYS A 49 -5.21 21.81 -5.62
C LYS A 49 -4.04 21.69 -6.58
N ASN A 50 -3.16 22.69 -6.61
CA ASN A 50 -1.98 22.71 -7.45
C ASN A 50 -0.79 21.92 -6.89
N VAL A 51 -0.91 21.32 -5.70
CA VAL A 51 0.10 20.39 -5.17
C VAL A 51 0.11 19.12 -6.02
N PRO A 52 1.20 18.85 -6.77
CA PRO A 52 1.29 17.65 -7.60
C PRO A 52 1.40 16.39 -6.73
N LYS A 53 1.06 15.24 -7.30
CA LYS A 53 1.20 13.95 -6.60
C LYS A 53 2.67 13.57 -6.43
N THR A 54 3.47 13.83 -7.46
CA THR A 54 4.90 13.54 -7.49
C THR A 54 5.67 14.73 -8.04
N ILE A 55 6.94 14.80 -7.67
CA ILE A 55 7.92 15.76 -8.18
C ILE A 55 9.20 15.02 -8.55
N ARG A 56 9.86 15.48 -9.60
CA ARG A 56 11.15 14.94 -10.00
C ARG A 56 12.22 15.41 -9.01
N LYS A 57 12.86 14.47 -8.31
CA LYS A 57 13.94 14.71 -7.35
C LYS A 57 15.21 14.01 -7.80
N HIS A 58 16.35 14.66 -7.55
CA HIS A 58 17.66 14.01 -7.55
C HIS A 58 17.75 13.16 -6.28
N VAL A 59 17.82 11.84 -6.46
CA VAL A 59 17.95 10.88 -5.36
C VAL A 59 19.31 10.21 -5.45
N TYR A 60 20.07 10.30 -4.37
CA TYR A 60 21.34 9.60 -4.24
C TYR A 60 21.07 8.12 -3.99
N LEU A 61 21.69 7.27 -4.79
CA LEU A 61 21.46 5.83 -4.77
C LEU A 61 22.34 5.16 -3.73
N ASP A 62 23.62 5.55 -3.63
CA ASP A 62 24.61 4.90 -2.76
C ASP A 62 25.62 5.89 -2.15
N GLU A 63 26.49 5.41 -1.25
CA GLU A 63 27.62 6.16 -0.65
C GLU A 63 28.69 6.59 -1.68
N GLU A 64 28.58 6.14 -2.93
CA GLU A 64 29.52 6.39 -4.04
C GLU A 64 29.16 7.62 -4.91
N ASP A 65 28.36 8.56 -4.39
CA ASP A 65 27.93 9.79 -5.10
C ASP A 65 27.21 9.51 -6.43
N THR A 66 26.50 8.38 -6.54
CA THR A 66 25.62 8.08 -7.68
C THR A 66 24.24 8.68 -7.45
N TRP A 67 23.66 9.33 -8.45
CA TRP A 67 22.30 9.90 -8.35
C TRP A 67 21.44 9.56 -9.57
N GLU A 68 20.13 9.45 -9.34
CA GLU A 68 19.13 9.36 -10.40
C GLU A 68 18.03 10.40 -10.21
N ASP A 69 17.46 10.84 -11.31
CA ASP A 69 16.21 11.58 -11.29
C ASP A 69 15.05 10.61 -11.22
N ARG A 70 14.21 10.76 -10.20
CA ARG A 70 12.99 9.97 -10.06
C ARG A 70 11.82 10.80 -9.56
N ASP A 71 10.63 10.37 -9.95
CA ASP A 71 9.40 10.96 -9.46
C ASP A 71 9.12 10.46 -8.05
N GLU A 72 9.27 11.34 -7.06
CA GLU A 72 9.00 11.08 -5.65
C GLU A 72 7.72 11.79 -5.22
N PRO A 73 6.95 11.23 -4.28
CA PRO A 73 5.80 11.92 -3.73
C PRO A 73 6.22 13.21 -3.01
N VAL A 74 5.36 14.23 -3.10
CA VAL A 74 5.53 15.46 -2.33
C VAL A 74 5.30 15.14 -0.85
N LYS A 75 6.31 15.37 -0.01
CA LYS A 75 6.25 15.10 1.44
C LYS A 75 6.32 16.37 2.28
N THR A 76 7.02 17.38 1.81
CA THR A 76 7.27 18.62 2.57
C THR A 76 6.80 19.85 1.82
N LEU A 77 6.72 21.00 2.49
CA LEU A 77 6.48 22.27 1.80
C LEU A 77 7.70 22.74 0.98
N ASP A 78 8.90 22.36 1.39
CA ASP A 78 10.14 22.69 0.66
C ASP A 78 10.16 22.06 -0.74
N ASP A 79 9.57 20.87 -0.88
CA ASP A 79 9.35 20.20 -2.17
C ASP A 79 8.60 21.06 -3.19
N LEU A 80 7.75 21.97 -2.72
CA LEU A 80 6.92 22.81 -3.58
C LEU A 80 7.57 24.14 -3.92
N LYS A 81 8.49 24.66 -3.08
CA LYS A 81 9.01 26.03 -3.20
C LYS A 81 9.66 26.33 -4.55
N ASN A 82 10.30 25.33 -5.15
CA ASN A 82 11.01 25.49 -6.42
C ASN A 82 10.11 25.30 -7.65
N LEU A 83 8.88 24.85 -7.46
CA LEU A 83 7.93 24.72 -8.56
C LEU A 83 7.47 26.12 -8.98
N LYS A 84 7.51 26.40 -10.28
CA LYS A 84 7.20 27.72 -10.85
C LYS A 84 5.93 28.34 -10.26
N PHE A 85 4.84 27.58 -10.21
CA PHE A 85 3.56 28.06 -9.67
C PHE A 85 3.67 28.55 -8.22
N PHE A 86 4.31 27.78 -7.34
CA PHE A 86 4.44 28.12 -5.93
C PHE A 86 5.47 29.21 -5.70
N LYS A 87 6.59 29.19 -6.44
CA LYS A 87 7.59 30.25 -6.42
C LYS A 87 6.98 31.60 -6.77
N ASP A 88 6.25 31.67 -7.89
CA ASP A 88 5.60 32.91 -8.33
C ASP A 88 4.60 33.41 -7.28
N LYS A 89 3.87 32.51 -6.59
CA LYS A 89 2.94 32.90 -5.52
C LYS A 89 3.64 33.38 -4.24
N ILE A 90 4.75 32.74 -3.87
CA ILE A 90 5.56 33.12 -2.71
C ILE A 90 6.22 34.48 -2.94
N ASP A 91 6.79 34.71 -4.12
CA ASP A 91 7.53 35.94 -4.43
C ASP A 91 6.60 37.17 -4.55
N ASN A 92 5.34 36.96 -4.96
CA ASN A 92 4.37 38.05 -5.19
C ASN A 92 3.39 38.28 -4.02
N ASN A 93 3.40 37.46 -2.96
CA ASN A 93 2.45 37.58 -1.85
C ASN A 93 3.11 37.25 -0.50
N GLU A 94 3.23 38.27 0.35
CA GLU A 94 3.87 38.16 1.66
C GLU A 94 3.17 37.17 2.60
N ASP A 95 1.84 37.10 2.59
CA ASP A 95 1.08 36.15 3.41
C ASP A 95 1.40 34.69 3.01
N ILE A 96 1.54 34.43 1.70
CA ILE A 96 1.92 33.11 1.18
C ILE A 96 3.37 32.79 1.56
N ALA A 97 4.29 33.77 1.45
CA ALA A 97 5.67 33.58 1.90
C ALA A 97 5.74 33.25 3.40
N GLN A 98 4.94 33.93 4.22
CA GLN A 98 4.82 33.66 5.65
C GLN A 98 4.22 32.29 5.93
N LEU A 99 3.18 31.87 5.18
CA LEU A 99 2.62 30.52 5.24
C LEU A 99 3.69 29.47 5.00
N PHE A 100 4.51 29.58 3.95
CA PHE A 100 5.57 28.62 3.66
C PHE A 100 6.71 28.64 4.69
N LYS A 101 6.98 29.80 5.29
CA LYS A 101 7.99 29.96 6.34
C LYS A 101 7.58 29.30 7.66
N ILE A 102 6.30 29.42 8.04
CA ILE A 102 5.75 28.83 9.26
C ILE A 102 5.39 27.36 9.02
N GLY A 103 4.77 27.06 7.88
CA GLY A 103 4.27 25.74 7.51
C GLY A 103 5.36 24.67 7.52
N LYS A 104 6.58 24.99 7.09
CA LYS A 104 7.69 24.02 7.10
C LYS A 104 8.03 23.48 8.50
N LEU A 105 7.65 24.19 9.57
CA LEU A 105 7.84 23.71 10.95
C LEU A 105 6.92 22.53 11.28
N PHE A 106 5.89 22.30 10.46
CA PHE A 106 4.92 21.22 10.61
C PHE A 106 5.22 20.03 9.69
N ASP A 107 6.22 20.14 8.80
CA ASP A 107 6.62 19.03 7.94
C ASP A 107 7.14 17.86 8.79
N GLY A 108 6.66 16.65 8.50
CA GLY A 108 7.03 15.43 9.22
C GLY A 108 6.43 15.29 10.63
N LEU A 109 5.63 16.25 11.10
CA LEU A 109 4.97 16.10 12.40
C LEU A 109 3.81 15.11 12.32
N PRO A 110 3.59 14.29 13.36
CA PRO A 110 2.46 13.38 13.43
C PRO A 110 1.15 14.15 13.53
N SER A 111 0.14 13.71 12.78
CA SER A 111 -1.20 14.29 12.70
C SER A 111 -2.26 13.45 13.40
N SER A 112 -2.12 12.12 13.32
CA SER A 112 -3.09 11.17 13.85
C SER A 112 -2.42 9.82 14.07
N THR A 113 -3.00 9.02 14.95
CA THR A 113 -2.64 7.64 15.20
C THR A 113 -3.64 6.73 14.52
N GLY A 114 -3.14 5.66 13.89
CA GLY A 114 -3.93 4.60 13.31
C GLY A 114 -3.41 3.24 13.75
N LYS A 115 -4.07 2.20 13.25
CA LYS A 115 -3.67 0.81 13.45
C LYS A 115 -2.96 0.32 12.21
N HIS A 116 -1.82 -0.32 12.38
CA HIS A 116 -1.14 -0.97 11.27
C HIS A 116 -2.04 -2.10 10.74
N ALA A 117 -2.34 -2.07 9.44
CA ALA A 117 -3.33 -2.98 8.83
C ALA A 117 -3.02 -4.47 9.08
N CYS A 118 -1.72 -4.84 9.05
CA CYS A 118 -1.30 -6.23 9.14
C CYS A 118 -0.41 -6.58 10.35
N GLY A 119 0.27 -5.59 10.95
CA GLY A 119 1.38 -5.83 11.86
C GLY A 119 0.89 -6.13 13.27
N VAL A 120 1.25 -7.30 13.78
CA VAL A 120 0.96 -7.77 15.14
C VAL A 120 2.26 -8.15 15.83
N ILE A 121 2.39 -7.74 17.09
CA ILE A 121 3.48 -8.16 17.97
C ILE A 121 2.98 -9.17 18.99
N ILE A 122 3.82 -10.15 19.31
CA ILE A 122 3.55 -11.22 20.27
C ILE A 122 4.72 -11.27 21.26
N GLY A 123 4.42 -11.09 22.53
CA GLY A 123 5.39 -11.12 23.63
C GLY A 123 5.35 -12.44 24.41
N PRO A 124 6.47 -12.84 25.04
CA PRO A 124 6.51 -13.99 25.96
C PRO A 124 5.90 -13.68 27.34
N LYS A 125 5.62 -12.40 27.61
CA LYS A 125 4.99 -11.85 28.82
C LYS A 125 4.02 -10.72 28.40
N PRO A 126 3.21 -10.15 29.33
CA PRO A 126 2.37 -9.01 29.02
C PRO A 126 3.17 -7.87 28.37
N LEU A 127 2.64 -7.33 27.26
CA LEU A 127 3.38 -6.40 26.40
C LEU A 127 3.72 -5.08 27.09
N ASN A 128 2.95 -4.69 28.11
CA ASN A 128 3.21 -3.51 28.93
C ASN A 128 4.51 -3.62 29.75
N GLU A 129 5.12 -4.80 29.87
CA GLU A 129 6.48 -4.95 30.43
C GLU A 129 7.59 -4.53 29.45
N PHE A 130 7.32 -4.48 28.14
CA PHE A 130 8.32 -4.22 27.10
C PHE A 130 8.07 -2.93 26.31
N VAL A 131 6.80 -2.61 26.04
CA VAL A 131 6.39 -1.49 25.19
C VAL A 131 5.26 -0.71 25.82
N ALA A 132 5.24 0.60 25.60
CA ALA A 132 4.08 1.41 25.96
C ALA A 132 2.91 1.04 25.05
N LEU A 133 1.72 0.90 25.63
CA LEU A 133 0.49 0.59 24.91
C LEU A 133 -0.44 1.81 24.88
N MET A 134 -1.29 1.89 23.88
CA MET A 134 -2.37 2.87 23.77
C MET A 134 -3.61 2.23 23.17
N GLU A 135 -4.76 2.85 23.34
CA GLU A 135 -6.00 2.42 22.70
C GLU A 135 -6.25 3.25 21.44
N VAL A 136 -6.52 2.58 20.32
CA VAL A 136 -6.95 3.21 19.06
C VAL A 136 -8.21 2.51 18.58
N ASP A 137 -9.32 3.24 18.53
CA ASP A 137 -10.65 2.73 18.15
C ASP A 137 -11.03 1.42 18.90
N GLY A 138 -10.88 1.41 20.23
CA GLY A 138 -11.23 0.26 21.08
C GLY A 138 -10.26 -0.93 21.02
N VAL A 139 -9.12 -0.81 20.32
CA VAL A 139 -8.11 -1.88 20.20
C VAL A 139 -6.81 -1.43 20.84
N LEU A 140 -6.22 -2.32 21.65
CA LEU A 140 -4.91 -2.11 22.26
C LEU A 140 -3.83 -2.22 21.19
N VAL A 141 -3.03 -1.16 21.05
CA VAL A 141 -1.92 -1.06 20.12
C VAL A 141 -0.63 -0.64 20.82
N SER A 142 0.51 -1.09 20.31
CA SER A 142 1.84 -0.64 20.75
C SER A 142 2.06 0.79 20.30
N GLN A 143 2.53 1.67 21.19
CA GLN A 143 2.94 3.04 20.84
C GLN A 143 4.22 3.07 19.98
N PHE A 144 4.93 1.96 19.88
CA PHE A 144 6.15 1.86 19.09
C PHE A 144 5.83 1.47 17.66
N GLU A 145 6.36 2.25 16.72
CA GLU A 145 6.27 1.95 15.30
C GLU A 145 6.99 0.64 14.94
N LYS A 146 6.75 0.19 13.70
CA LYS A 146 7.30 -1.06 13.14
C LYS A 146 8.79 -1.27 13.46
N LYS A 147 9.65 -0.30 13.13
CA LYS A 147 11.11 -0.45 13.31
C LYS A 147 11.52 -0.51 14.77
N ALA A 148 10.88 0.30 15.63
CA ALA A 148 11.16 0.33 17.05
C ALA A 148 10.71 -0.97 17.74
N SER A 149 9.54 -1.51 17.37
CA SER A 149 9.05 -2.78 17.90
C SER A 149 9.96 -3.96 17.53
N GLU A 150 10.47 -4.02 16.30
CA GLU A 150 11.42 -5.04 15.85
C GLU A 150 12.77 -4.92 16.60
N ALA A 151 13.26 -3.70 16.83
CA ALA A 151 14.54 -3.47 17.53
C ALA A 151 14.55 -3.93 19.00
N ILE A 152 13.38 -4.01 19.64
CA ILE A 152 13.22 -4.46 21.03
C ILE A 152 13.21 -6.00 21.13
N GLY A 153 13.20 -6.70 19.99
CA GLY A 153 13.27 -8.16 19.93
C GLY A 153 11.93 -8.86 20.16
N LEU A 154 10.81 -8.15 20.04
CA LEU A 154 9.48 -8.77 20.05
C LEU A 154 9.21 -9.52 18.75
N LEU A 155 8.48 -10.64 18.85
CA LEU A 155 8.08 -11.40 17.67
C LEU A 155 7.03 -10.59 16.92
N LYS A 156 7.32 -10.25 15.66
CA LYS A 156 6.39 -9.60 14.76
C LYS A 156 5.84 -10.59 13.74
N MET A 157 4.53 -10.58 13.55
CA MET A 157 3.85 -11.29 12.48
C MET A 157 2.95 -10.34 11.69
N ASP A 158 2.95 -10.48 10.37
CA ASP A 158 2.08 -9.71 9.49
C ASP A 158 0.88 -10.58 9.06
N PHE A 159 -0.33 -10.25 9.54
CA PHE A 159 -1.60 -10.85 9.11
C PHE A 159 -2.24 -10.00 8.03
N LEU A 160 -2.03 -10.36 6.76
CA LEU A 160 -2.59 -9.62 5.62
C LEU A 160 -4.01 -10.07 5.33
N GLY A 161 -4.96 -9.14 5.26
CA GLY A 161 -6.26 -9.36 4.65
C GLY A 161 -6.16 -9.16 3.13
N LEU A 162 -6.30 -10.23 2.36
CA LEU A 162 -6.36 -10.16 0.90
C LEU A 162 -7.80 -10.33 0.43
N ILE A 163 -8.39 -9.28 -0.13
CA ILE A 163 -9.75 -9.31 -0.73
C ILE A 163 -9.84 -10.41 -1.81
N THR A 164 -8.73 -10.72 -2.48
CA THR A 164 -8.68 -11.79 -3.48
C THR A 164 -9.08 -13.15 -2.90
N LEU A 165 -8.78 -13.43 -1.63
CA LEU A 165 -9.18 -14.66 -0.95
C LEU A 165 -10.70 -14.69 -0.69
N ASP A 166 -11.30 -13.54 -0.34
CA ASP A 166 -12.75 -13.43 -0.17
C ASP A 166 -13.48 -13.66 -1.50
N ILE A 167 -12.91 -13.12 -2.60
CA ILE A 167 -13.42 -13.36 -3.96
C ILE A 167 -13.32 -14.84 -4.34
N GLU A 168 -12.22 -15.50 -4.00
CA GLU A 168 -12.06 -16.95 -4.21
C GLU A 168 -13.10 -17.77 -3.47
N GLU A 169 -13.27 -17.52 -2.16
CA GLU A 169 -14.25 -18.23 -1.33
C GLU A 169 -15.67 -18.08 -1.90
N GLU A 170 -16.06 -16.85 -2.24
CA GLU A 170 -17.38 -16.58 -2.81
C GLU A 170 -17.55 -17.24 -4.18
N THR A 171 -16.49 -17.25 -5.01
CA THR A 171 -16.52 -17.92 -6.33
C THR A 171 -16.74 -19.43 -6.18
N LEU A 172 -16.05 -20.09 -5.25
CA LEU A 172 -16.24 -21.51 -4.96
C LEU A 172 -17.65 -21.81 -4.44
N ARG A 173 -18.15 -20.96 -3.54
CA ARG A 173 -19.51 -21.07 -2.99
C ARG A 173 -20.55 -21.02 -4.10
N LEU A 174 -20.42 -20.07 -5.03
CA LEU A 174 -21.32 -19.92 -6.17
C LEU A 174 -21.24 -21.09 -7.14
N ILE A 175 -20.04 -21.59 -7.46
CA ILE A 175 -19.88 -22.76 -8.33
C ILE A 175 -20.55 -24.00 -7.73
N LYS A 176 -20.38 -24.23 -6.42
CA LYS A 176 -21.04 -25.33 -5.72
C LYS A 176 -22.56 -25.15 -5.72
N GLN A 177 -23.06 -23.93 -5.53
CA GLN A 177 -24.49 -23.63 -5.51
C GLN A 177 -25.15 -23.80 -6.89
N VAL A 178 -24.50 -23.33 -7.97
CA VAL A 178 -25.08 -23.30 -9.33
C VAL A 178 -24.84 -24.61 -10.07
N HIS A 179 -23.65 -25.19 -9.95
CA HIS A 179 -23.22 -26.35 -10.72
C HIS A 179 -23.12 -27.64 -9.90
N GLY A 180 -23.25 -27.58 -8.57
CA GLY A 180 -23.11 -28.76 -7.70
C GLY A 180 -21.68 -29.32 -7.64
N VAL A 181 -20.70 -28.57 -8.16
CA VAL A 181 -19.30 -29.01 -8.23
C VAL A 181 -18.54 -28.47 -7.02
N ASP A 182 -17.84 -29.36 -6.32
CA ASP A 182 -16.89 -28.98 -5.27
C ASP A 182 -15.49 -28.89 -5.88
N VAL A 183 -14.91 -27.69 -5.91
CA VAL A 183 -13.61 -27.45 -6.54
C VAL A 183 -12.52 -27.39 -5.48
N ASP A 184 -11.62 -28.36 -5.53
CA ASP A 184 -10.39 -28.36 -4.74
C ASP A 184 -9.35 -27.46 -5.42
N LEU A 185 -9.13 -26.29 -4.82
CA LEU A 185 -8.17 -25.31 -5.30
C LEU A 185 -6.75 -25.89 -5.43
N ASP A 186 -6.31 -26.75 -4.52
CA ASP A 186 -4.95 -27.27 -4.50
C ASP A 186 -4.69 -28.32 -5.57
N ARG A 187 -5.74 -28.78 -6.24
CA ARG A 187 -5.68 -29.74 -7.35
C ARG A 187 -5.86 -29.10 -8.73
N ILE A 188 -5.94 -27.77 -8.81
CA ILE A 188 -6.04 -27.08 -10.10
C ILE A 188 -4.71 -27.19 -10.87
N PRO A 189 -4.70 -27.82 -12.07
CA PRO A 189 -3.49 -27.90 -12.88
C PRO A 189 -3.08 -26.53 -13.46
N MET A 190 -1.77 -26.35 -13.64
CA MET A 190 -1.10 -25.10 -14.03
C MET A 190 -0.84 -24.95 -15.53
N ASP A 191 -1.38 -25.86 -16.34
CA ASP A 191 -1.17 -25.97 -17.78
C ASP A 191 -2.48 -25.86 -18.59
N ASP A 192 -3.52 -25.27 -17.99
CA ASP A 192 -4.81 -25.08 -18.62
C ASP A 192 -4.74 -24.14 -19.85
N LYS A 193 -4.95 -24.73 -21.03
CA LYS A 193 -4.87 -24.02 -22.32
C LYS A 193 -5.88 -22.89 -22.44
N LYS A 194 -7.10 -23.05 -21.92
CA LYS A 194 -8.15 -22.02 -22.03
C LYS A 194 -7.80 -20.79 -21.21
N VAL A 195 -7.19 -20.99 -20.05
CA VAL A 195 -6.66 -19.90 -19.22
C VAL A 195 -5.58 -19.13 -19.97
N PHE A 196 -4.62 -19.82 -20.61
CA PHE A 196 -3.60 -19.15 -21.41
C PHE A 196 -4.18 -18.41 -22.62
N GLU A 197 -5.14 -18.99 -23.34
CA GLU A 197 -5.81 -18.32 -24.46
C GLU A 197 -6.50 -17.01 -24.03
N LEU A 198 -7.15 -17.01 -22.86
CA LEU A 198 -7.77 -15.83 -22.27
C LEU A 198 -6.71 -14.75 -21.94
N LEU A 199 -5.59 -15.15 -21.34
CA LEU A 199 -4.47 -14.25 -21.04
C LEU A 199 -3.79 -13.71 -22.31
N GLN A 200 -3.60 -14.55 -23.34
CA GLN A 200 -3.05 -14.14 -24.64
C GLN A 200 -3.94 -13.11 -25.34
N LYS A 201 -5.25 -13.16 -25.13
CA LYS A 201 -6.20 -12.12 -25.60
C LYS A 201 -6.19 -10.87 -24.71
N GLY A 202 -5.44 -10.85 -23.62
CA GLY A 202 -5.39 -9.78 -22.63
C GLY A 202 -6.70 -9.56 -21.87
N GLN A 203 -7.52 -10.59 -21.73
CA GLN A 203 -8.83 -10.51 -21.06
C GLN A 203 -8.70 -10.66 -19.52
N SER A 204 -7.79 -9.91 -18.89
CA SER A 204 -7.40 -10.08 -17.48
C SER A 204 -7.89 -8.99 -16.53
N ALA A 205 -8.95 -8.24 -16.89
CA ALA A 205 -9.39 -7.04 -16.17
C ALA A 205 -9.79 -7.22 -14.69
N LYS A 206 -9.99 -8.46 -14.22
CA LYS A 206 -10.32 -8.83 -12.83
C LYS A 206 -9.48 -9.99 -12.31
N VAL A 207 -8.33 -10.19 -12.93
CA VAL A 207 -7.41 -11.26 -12.62
C VAL A 207 -6.29 -10.67 -11.78
N PHE A 208 -6.14 -11.16 -10.56
CA PHE A 208 -5.27 -10.56 -9.55
C PHE A 208 -3.85 -10.28 -10.07
N GLN A 209 -3.33 -9.07 -9.88
CA GLN A 209 -2.03 -8.59 -10.38
C GLN A 209 -1.93 -8.41 -11.91
N LEU A 210 -2.95 -8.81 -12.68
CA LEU A 210 -2.96 -8.74 -14.15
C LEU A 210 -3.98 -7.75 -14.71
N GLU A 211 -4.53 -6.86 -13.88
CA GLU A 211 -5.69 -6.03 -14.22
C GLU A 211 -5.33 -4.79 -15.04
N SER A 212 -4.12 -4.24 -14.88
CA SER A 212 -3.76 -2.94 -15.47
C SER A 212 -3.78 -2.97 -16.99
N GLN A 213 -4.13 -1.85 -17.63
CA GLN A 213 -4.20 -1.78 -19.09
C GLN A 213 -2.83 -2.04 -19.74
N GLY A 214 -1.75 -1.58 -19.11
CA GLY A 214 -0.39 -1.86 -19.55
C GLY A 214 -0.05 -3.34 -19.46
N MET A 215 -0.47 -3.99 -18.37
CA MET A 215 -0.28 -5.44 -18.18
C MET A 215 -1.05 -6.26 -19.23
N GLN A 216 -2.32 -5.93 -19.48
CA GLN A 216 -3.14 -6.56 -20.52
C GLN A 216 -2.49 -6.45 -21.91
N ASN A 217 -1.91 -5.29 -22.22
CA ASN A 217 -1.19 -5.07 -23.48
C ASN A 217 0.12 -5.86 -23.55
N LEU A 218 0.83 -6.02 -22.43
CA LEU A 218 2.02 -6.86 -22.35
C LEU A 218 1.67 -8.34 -22.57
N LEU A 219 0.60 -8.83 -21.94
CA LEU A 219 0.13 -10.21 -22.11
C LEU A 219 -0.19 -10.52 -23.58
N LYS A 220 -0.86 -9.59 -24.28
CA LYS A 220 -1.13 -9.68 -25.73
C LYS A 220 0.12 -9.70 -26.61
N LYS A 221 1.24 -9.15 -26.14
CA LYS A 221 2.50 -9.15 -26.90
C LYS A 221 3.31 -10.41 -26.61
N MET A 222 3.42 -10.76 -25.33
CA MET A 222 4.26 -11.86 -24.85
C MET A 222 3.66 -13.23 -25.17
N HIS A 223 2.33 -13.33 -25.23
CA HIS A 223 1.59 -14.58 -25.48
C HIS A 223 2.00 -15.72 -24.52
N PRO A 224 1.63 -15.64 -23.22
CA PRO A 224 1.98 -16.69 -22.25
C PRO A 224 1.51 -18.07 -22.69
N THR A 225 2.37 -19.09 -22.57
CA THR A 225 2.04 -20.50 -22.89
C THR A 225 2.25 -21.44 -21.71
N ASN A 226 2.85 -20.96 -20.63
CA ASN A 226 3.10 -21.71 -19.41
C ASN A 226 3.09 -20.77 -18.21
N PHE A 227 2.99 -21.34 -17.01
CA PHE A 227 2.92 -20.57 -15.77
C PHE A 227 4.17 -19.74 -15.50
N GLY A 228 5.35 -20.22 -15.92
CA GLY A 228 6.60 -19.48 -15.83
C GLY A 228 6.59 -18.14 -16.57
N HIS A 229 5.83 -18.04 -17.67
CA HIS A 229 5.64 -16.78 -18.38
C HIS A 229 4.83 -15.76 -17.56
N ILE A 230 3.88 -16.22 -16.76
CA ILE A 230 3.11 -15.34 -15.85
C ILE A 230 4.02 -14.81 -14.76
N ASN A 231 4.84 -15.68 -14.15
CA ASN A 231 5.86 -15.27 -13.19
C ASN A 231 6.79 -14.20 -13.79
N ALA A 232 7.28 -14.42 -15.01
CA ALA A 232 8.16 -13.47 -15.70
C ALA A 232 7.47 -12.13 -15.94
N VAL A 233 6.22 -12.13 -16.40
CA VAL A 233 5.46 -10.89 -16.63
C VAL A 233 5.27 -10.09 -15.36
N ILE A 234 4.86 -10.72 -14.26
CA ILE A 234 4.66 -10.02 -12.99
C ILE A 234 6.00 -9.50 -12.44
N SER A 235 7.09 -10.23 -12.64
CA SER A 235 8.42 -9.83 -12.17
C SER A 235 9.01 -8.67 -12.98
N LEU A 236 8.76 -8.65 -14.30
CA LEU A 236 9.29 -7.64 -15.22
C LEU A 236 8.42 -6.39 -15.29
N PHE A 237 7.11 -6.54 -15.15
CA PHE A 237 6.15 -5.43 -15.20
C PHE A 237 6.00 -4.83 -13.79
N ARG A 238 7.05 -4.13 -13.35
CA ARG A 238 7.02 -3.29 -12.15
C ARG A 238 6.63 -1.88 -12.55
N GLU A 239 5.35 -1.53 -12.45
CA GLU A 239 4.98 -0.11 -12.33
C GLU A 239 5.66 0.41 -11.04
N HIS A 240 6.53 1.43 -11.17
CA HIS A 240 7.44 1.91 -10.13
C HIS A 240 6.75 2.34 -8.82
N THR A 241 6.42 1.37 -7.98
CA THR A 241 6.05 1.55 -6.56
C THR A 241 6.85 0.54 -5.74
N GLY A 242 7.37 1.00 -4.59
CA GLY A 242 8.60 0.53 -3.96
C GLY A 242 8.71 -0.95 -3.52
N ASP A 243 9.93 -1.30 -3.15
CA ASP A 243 10.54 -2.62 -2.98
C ASP A 243 9.97 -3.61 -1.93
N VAL A 244 8.66 -3.77 -1.76
CA VAL A 244 8.13 -4.62 -0.65
C VAL A 244 7.51 -5.96 -1.08
N LEU A 245 7.42 -6.30 -2.37
CA LEU A 245 6.63 -7.48 -2.81
C LEU A 245 7.42 -8.75 -3.18
N TRP A 246 8.75 -8.77 -3.00
CA TRP A 246 9.58 -9.89 -3.48
C TRP A 246 9.38 -11.22 -2.73
N GLN A 247 8.85 -11.21 -1.49
CA GLN A 247 8.67 -12.45 -0.71
C GLN A 247 7.26 -13.06 -0.76
N HIS A 248 6.26 -12.35 -1.30
CA HIS A 248 4.86 -12.80 -1.30
C HIS A 248 4.33 -13.21 -2.69
N SER A 249 5.13 -13.03 -3.74
CA SER A 249 4.72 -13.23 -5.14
C SER A 249 4.29 -14.67 -5.44
N ALA A 250 5.04 -15.69 -5.00
CA ALA A 250 4.76 -17.08 -5.36
C ALA A 250 3.35 -17.55 -4.92
N LYS A 251 2.95 -17.35 -3.66
CA LYS A 251 1.62 -17.75 -3.15
C LYS A 251 0.47 -16.95 -3.79
N ASN A 252 0.71 -15.67 -4.06
CA ASN A 252 -0.24 -14.76 -4.67
C ASN A 252 -0.52 -15.08 -6.15
N LEU A 253 0.46 -15.62 -6.86
CA LEU A 253 0.35 -16.11 -8.24
C LEU A 253 -0.52 -17.38 -8.36
N PHE A 254 -0.49 -18.26 -7.36
CA PHE A 254 -1.38 -19.43 -7.31
C PHE A 254 -2.85 -19.02 -7.23
N ILE A 255 -3.16 -18.03 -6.39
CA ILE A 255 -4.50 -17.47 -6.21
C ILE A 255 -5.03 -16.91 -7.54
N CYS A 256 -4.19 -16.12 -8.23
CA CYS A 256 -4.51 -15.55 -9.54
C CYS A 256 -4.85 -16.63 -10.60
N TRP A 257 -4.05 -17.70 -10.66
CA TRP A 257 -4.28 -18.81 -11.58
C TRP A 257 -5.53 -19.63 -11.26
N LYS A 258 -5.78 -19.86 -9.97
CA LYS A 258 -6.96 -20.57 -9.47
C LYS A 258 -8.24 -19.82 -9.85
N LEU A 259 -8.29 -18.50 -9.64
CA LEU A 259 -9.41 -17.64 -10.05
C LEU A 259 -9.66 -17.66 -11.56
N LEU A 260 -8.61 -17.54 -12.37
CA LEU A 260 -8.71 -17.59 -13.83
C LEU A 260 -9.37 -18.90 -14.32
N LYS A 261 -8.98 -20.03 -13.71
CA LYS A 261 -9.53 -21.32 -14.09
C LYS A 261 -10.99 -21.49 -13.67
N LEU A 262 -11.39 -20.92 -12.53
CA LEU A 262 -12.79 -20.93 -12.08
C LEU A 262 -13.69 -20.13 -13.03
N ILE A 263 -13.18 -19.06 -13.64
CA ILE A 263 -13.96 -18.14 -14.48
C ILE A 263 -13.91 -18.51 -15.98
N SER A 264 -12.83 -19.12 -16.46
CA SER A 264 -12.67 -19.47 -17.89
C SER A 264 -13.80 -20.30 -18.53
N PRO A 265 -14.52 -21.18 -17.82
CA PRO A 265 -15.68 -21.90 -18.38
C PRO A 265 -16.96 -21.04 -18.47
N LEU A 266 -17.00 -19.88 -17.82
CA LEU A 266 -18.16 -19.00 -17.69
C LEU A 266 -18.13 -17.79 -18.65
N ILE A 267 -17.03 -17.61 -19.39
CA ILE A 267 -16.82 -16.59 -20.45
C ILE A 267 -16.76 -17.30 -21.80
#